data_AF-A0A2V9QPF5-F1
#
_entry.id   AF-A0A2V9QPF5-F1
#
_cell.length_a   1.000
_cell.length_b   1.000
_cell.length_c   1.000
_cell.angle_alpha   90.00
_cell.angle_beta   90.00
_cell.angle_gamma   90.00
#
_symmetry.space_group_name_H-M   'P 1'
#
loop_
_entity.id
_entity.type
_entity.pdbx_description
1 polymer ?
#
loop_
_entity_poly.entity_id
_entity_poly.type
_entity_poly.pdbx_seq_one_letter_code
_entity_poly.pdbx_strand_id
1 'polypeptide(L)'
;MTYRRVQMTRLFLITLLLLSSGSAYAEWVKVSDRDEAGKTVYVDPATIRRNSNLVKMWQFSDYKTVQTVGGIRFLTAEEQWEFDCDKGSGTVVYTNSQEGKWVPVRPGSMDQTVCKIACGKE
;
A
#
# COMPACT_ATOMS: atom_id res chain seq x y z
N MET A 1 44.05 -39.25 -12.28
CA MET A 1 43.12 -38.67 -11.29
C MET A 1 42.54 -37.38 -11.85
N THR A 2 41.37 -37.46 -12.49
CA THR A 2 40.64 -36.30 -13.02
C THR A 2 39.61 -35.87 -12.00
N TYR A 3 39.95 -34.86 -11.20
CA TYR A 3 39.05 -34.29 -10.18
C TYR A 3 37.88 -33.59 -10.89
N ARG A 4 36.65 -34.01 -10.58
CA ARG A 4 35.38 -33.49 -11.12
C ARG A 4 35.23 -31.98 -10.86
N ARG A 5 35.72 -31.14 -11.79
CA ARG A 5 35.52 -29.68 -11.77
C ARG A 5 34.07 -29.26 -12.04
N VAL A 6 33.24 -30.18 -12.53
CA VAL A 6 31.84 -29.93 -12.94
C VAL A 6 30.86 -29.83 -11.75
N GLN A 7 31.20 -30.39 -10.57
CA GLN A 7 30.27 -30.38 -9.42
C GLN A 7 30.25 -29.06 -8.64
N MET A 8 31.39 -28.35 -8.56
CA MET A 8 31.50 -27.15 -7.71
C MET A 8 30.71 -25.96 -8.27
N THR A 9 30.77 -25.72 -9.58
CA THR A 9 30.02 -24.64 -10.25
C THR A 9 28.52 -24.89 -10.25
N ARG A 10 28.10 -26.16 -10.39
CA ARG A 10 26.68 -26.57 -10.32
C ARG A 10 26.12 -26.36 -8.92
N LEU A 11 26.87 -26.75 -7.89
CA LEU A 11 26.48 -26.53 -6.49
C LEU A 11 26.37 -25.03 -6.19
N PHE A 12 27.33 -24.24 -6.67
CA PHE A 12 27.35 -22.78 -6.49
C PHE A 12 26.15 -22.08 -7.14
N LEU A 13 25.78 -22.50 -8.36
CA LEU A 13 24.58 -22.00 -9.06
C LEU A 13 23.28 -22.36 -8.32
N ILE A 14 23.17 -23.60 -7.82
CA ILE A 14 22.01 -24.04 -7.03
C ILE A 14 21.89 -23.20 -5.74
N THR A 15 23.00 -22.97 -5.04
CA THR A 15 22.99 -22.10 -3.85
C THR A 15 22.58 -20.66 -4.21
N LEU A 16 23.09 -20.10 -5.32
CA LEU A 16 22.74 -18.74 -5.73
C LEU A 16 21.24 -18.58 -6.04
N LEU A 17 20.64 -19.57 -6.71
CA LEU A 17 19.20 -19.62 -7.02
C LEU A 17 18.31 -19.73 -5.77
N LEU A 18 18.76 -20.50 -4.77
CA LEU A 18 18.05 -20.60 -3.49
C LEU A 18 18.12 -19.28 -2.70
N LEU A 19 19.25 -18.57 -2.74
CA LEU A 19 19.39 -17.25 -2.11
C LEU A 19 18.59 -16.14 -2.80
N SER A 20 18.25 -16.28 -4.09
CA SER A 20 17.38 -15.31 -4.78
C SER A 20 15.90 -15.45 -4.42
N SER A 21 15.51 -16.48 -3.68
CA SER A 21 14.12 -16.74 -3.26
C SER A 21 13.76 -15.92 -2.01
N GLY A 22 14.01 -14.61 -2.04
CA GLY A 22 13.52 -13.71 -1.00
C GLY A 22 12.00 -13.55 -1.09
N SER A 23 11.33 -13.44 0.07
CA SER A 23 9.91 -13.05 0.12
C SER A 23 9.73 -11.69 -0.58
N ALA A 24 9.01 -11.68 -1.70
CA ALA A 24 8.46 -10.44 -2.23
C ALA A 24 7.22 -10.11 -1.39
N TYR A 25 7.38 -9.28 -0.37
CA TYR A 25 6.26 -8.74 0.40
C TYR A 25 5.49 -7.75 -0.48
N ALA A 26 4.62 -8.27 -1.34
CA ALA A 26 3.74 -7.52 -2.23
C ALA A 26 2.27 -7.80 -1.88
N GLU A 27 1.97 -8.00 -0.61
CA GLU A 27 0.62 -8.29 -0.16
C GLU A 27 -0.03 -7.04 0.42
N TRP A 28 -1.21 -6.72 -0.10
CA TRP A 28 -2.08 -5.68 0.41
C TRP A 28 -2.52 -6.00 1.84
N VAL A 29 -2.26 -5.10 2.77
CA VAL A 29 -2.63 -5.26 4.17
C VAL A 29 -4.01 -4.69 4.39
N LYS A 30 -4.94 -5.52 4.89
CA LYS A 30 -6.26 -5.08 5.31
C LYS A 30 -6.15 -4.22 6.57
N VAL A 31 -6.65 -3.00 6.52
CA VAL A 31 -6.51 -2.01 7.61
C VAL A 31 -7.66 -2.08 8.61
N SER A 32 -8.87 -2.47 8.17
CA SER A 32 -10.04 -2.59 9.04
C SER A 32 -11.15 -3.46 8.43
N ASP A 33 -11.96 -4.04 9.30
CA ASP A 33 -13.28 -4.57 8.97
C ASP A 33 -14.35 -3.49 9.16
N ARG A 34 -14.74 -2.84 8.06
CA ARG A 34 -15.90 -1.94 7.93
C ARG A 34 -15.80 -0.61 8.69
N ASP A 35 -15.82 0.49 7.96
CA ASP A 35 -16.02 1.84 8.50
C ASP A 35 -17.50 2.29 8.43
N GLU A 36 -17.78 3.51 8.90
CA GLU A 36 -19.10 4.16 8.78
C GLU A 36 -19.57 4.28 7.32
N ALA A 37 -18.65 4.33 6.35
CA ALA A 37 -18.94 4.41 4.92
C ALA A 37 -19.23 3.03 4.28
N GLY A 38 -19.18 1.94 5.05
CA GLY A 38 -19.46 0.60 4.56
C GLY A 38 -18.43 0.10 3.54
N LYS A 39 -17.16 0.51 3.68
CA LYS A 39 -16.05 0.01 2.84
C LYS A 39 -15.02 -0.78 3.64
N THR A 40 -14.30 -1.63 2.94
CA THR A 40 -13.09 -2.30 3.44
C THR A 40 -11.89 -1.63 2.79
N VAL A 41 -10.90 -1.23 3.58
CA VAL A 41 -9.67 -0.62 3.06
C VAL A 41 -8.49 -1.54 3.21
N TYR A 42 -7.72 -1.61 2.13
CA TYR A 42 -6.45 -2.28 2.04
C TYR A 42 -5.40 -1.25 1.67
N VAL A 43 -4.17 -1.42 2.17
CA VAL A 43 -3.04 -0.56 1.84
C VAL A 43 -1.88 -1.41 1.35
N ASP A 44 -1.01 -0.85 0.53
CA ASP A 44 0.21 -1.51 0.09
C ASP A 44 1.44 -0.85 0.72
N PRO A 45 1.97 -1.40 1.84
CA PRO A 45 3.16 -0.86 2.50
C PRO A 45 4.41 -0.85 1.61
N ALA A 46 4.51 -1.74 0.61
CA ALA A 46 5.65 -1.78 -0.29
C ALA A 46 5.72 -0.56 -1.22
N THR A 47 4.61 0.17 -1.33
CA THR A 47 4.53 1.40 -2.12
C THR A 47 4.80 2.67 -1.34
N ILE A 48 5.10 2.58 -0.04
CA ILE A 48 5.38 3.75 0.79
C ILE A 48 6.59 4.49 0.23
N ARG A 49 6.37 5.73 -0.20
CA ARG A 49 7.43 6.66 -0.66
C ARG A 49 7.42 7.91 0.19
N ARG A 50 8.52 8.16 0.90
CA ARG A 50 8.68 9.31 1.79
C ARG A 50 9.52 10.39 1.11
N ASN A 51 9.03 11.63 1.20
CA ASN A 51 9.77 12.83 0.89
C ASN A 51 9.57 13.84 2.04
N SER A 52 10.55 13.92 2.95
CA SER A 52 10.43 14.68 4.19
C SER A 52 9.22 14.21 5.03
N ASN A 53 8.34 15.14 5.42
CA ASN A 53 7.08 14.90 6.14
C ASN A 53 5.94 14.41 5.23
N LEU A 54 6.07 14.49 3.91
CA LEU A 54 5.08 14.00 2.95
C LEU A 54 5.34 12.53 2.63
N VAL A 55 4.30 11.69 2.77
CA VAL A 55 4.39 10.25 2.50
C VAL A 55 3.27 9.83 1.57
N LYS A 56 3.63 9.18 0.47
CA LYS A 56 2.68 8.56 -0.45
C LYS A 56 2.54 7.07 -0.19
N MET A 57 1.33 6.56 -0.35
CA MET A 57 1.01 5.13 -0.25
C MET A 57 -0.21 4.81 -1.09
N TRP A 58 -0.23 3.63 -1.69
CA TRP A 58 -1.42 3.13 -2.38
C TRP A 58 -2.42 2.50 -1.40
N GLN A 59 -3.69 2.74 -1.69
CA GLN A 59 -4.87 2.26 -0.99
C GLN A 59 -5.83 1.63 -2.00
N PHE A 60 -6.47 0.54 -1.61
CA PHE A 60 -7.58 -0.07 -2.33
C PHE A 60 -8.82 -0.09 -1.43
N SER A 61 -9.90 0.53 -1.89
CA SER A 61 -11.19 0.59 -1.20
C SER A 61 -12.19 -0.36 -1.88
N ASP A 62 -12.79 -1.27 -1.11
CA ASP A 62 -13.88 -2.17 -1.52
C ASP A 62 -15.19 -1.78 -0.82
N TYR A 63 -16.08 -1.12 -1.57
CA TYR A 63 -17.36 -0.59 -1.08
C TYR A 63 -18.47 -1.65 -1.16
N LYS A 64 -19.33 -1.72 -0.14
CA LYS A 64 -20.51 -2.61 -0.17
C LYS A 64 -21.65 -2.10 -1.04
N THR A 65 -21.70 -0.81 -1.30
CA THR A 65 -22.73 -0.17 -2.14
C THR A 65 -22.08 0.59 -3.28
N VAL A 66 -22.79 0.68 -4.40
CA VAL A 66 -22.31 1.41 -5.58
C VAL A 66 -22.12 2.88 -5.23
N GLN A 67 -20.90 3.36 -5.34
CA GLN A 67 -20.57 4.77 -5.26
C GLN A 67 -20.87 5.43 -6.61
N THR A 68 -21.34 6.67 -6.58
CA THR A 68 -21.54 7.49 -7.79
C THR A 68 -20.88 8.84 -7.60
N VAL A 69 -19.78 9.07 -8.32
CA VAL A 69 -19.01 10.31 -8.25
C VAL A 69 -18.80 10.83 -9.67
N GLY A 70 -19.19 12.08 -9.94
CA GLY A 70 -19.06 12.66 -11.28
C GLY A 70 -19.80 11.89 -12.38
N GLY A 71 -20.86 11.14 -12.05
CA GLY A 71 -21.59 10.27 -12.98
C GLY A 71 -20.97 8.89 -13.21
N ILE A 72 -19.76 8.63 -12.68
CA ILE A 72 -19.09 7.33 -12.73
C ILE A 72 -19.58 6.48 -11.56
N ARG A 73 -19.94 5.23 -11.85
CA ARG A 73 -20.41 4.26 -10.87
C ARG A 73 -19.33 3.21 -10.62
N PHE A 74 -19.00 2.96 -9.36
CA PHE A 74 -17.97 1.98 -9.00
C PHE A 74 -18.25 1.32 -7.65
N LEU A 75 -17.72 0.12 -7.46
CA LEU A 75 -17.70 -0.60 -6.18
C LEU A 75 -16.31 -0.64 -5.57
N THR A 76 -15.27 -0.36 -6.37
CA THR A 76 -13.89 -0.38 -5.93
C THR A 76 -13.16 0.86 -6.42
N ALA A 77 -12.18 1.30 -5.64
CA ALA A 77 -11.30 2.41 -6.01
C ALA A 77 -9.88 2.08 -5.59
N GLU A 78 -8.95 2.19 -6.54
CA GLU A 78 -7.51 2.18 -6.28
C GLU A 78 -7.02 3.63 -6.28
N GLU A 79 -6.41 4.03 -5.19
CA GLU A 79 -6.12 5.43 -4.86
C GLU A 79 -4.69 5.55 -4.36
N GLN A 80 -3.95 6.53 -4.86
CA GLN A 80 -2.70 6.94 -4.23
C GLN A 80 -3.01 8.10 -3.28
N TRP A 81 -2.71 7.90 -2.00
CA TRP A 81 -2.82 8.91 -0.98
C TRP A 81 -1.47 9.55 -0.72
N GLU A 82 -1.49 10.84 -0.38
CA GLU A 82 -0.35 11.55 0.21
C GLU A 82 -0.76 12.07 1.60
N PHE A 83 0.11 11.88 2.59
CA PHE A 83 -0.09 12.30 3.97
C PHE A 83 1.00 13.26 4.40
N ASP A 84 0.63 14.31 5.14
CA ASP A 84 1.56 15.16 5.89
C ASP A 84 1.65 14.62 7.31
N CYS A 85 2.75 13.90 7.60
CA CYS A 85 2.95 13.22 8.87
C CYS A 85 3.20 14.15 10.05
N ASP A 86 3.52 15.43 9.81
CA ASP A 86 3.70 16.43 10.87
C ASP A 86 2.36 17.05 11.25
N LYS A 87 1.49 17.28 10.27
CA LYS A 87 0.17 17.91 10.49
C LYS A 87 -0.97 16.92 10.73
N GLY A 88 -0.79 15.64 10.40
CA GLY A 88 -1.86 14.65 10.48
C GLY A 88 -3.00 14.95 9.48
N SER A 89 -2.64 15.36 8.28
CA SER A 89 -3.58 15.61 7.18
C SER A 89 -3.27 14.70 5.98
N GLY A 90 -4.26 14.49 5.12
CA GLY A 90 -4.12 13.62 3.94
C GLY A 90 -4.93 14.12 2.75
N THR A 91 -4.55 13.66 1.56
CA THR A 91 -5.35 13.82 0.34
C THR A 91 -5.13 12.64 -0.60
N VAL A 92 -6.12 12.39 -1.47
CA VAL A 92 -5.95 11.57 -2.66
C VAL A 92 -5.20 12.38 -3.69
N VAL A 93 -4.02 11.92 -4.12
CA VAL A 93 -3.23 12.54 -5.20
C VAL A 93 -3.40 11.82 -6.54
N TYR A 94 -3.96 10.61 -6.51
CA TYR A 94 -4.36 9.88 -7.71
C TYR A 94 -5.55 8.97 -7.40
N THR A 95 -6.54 8.95 -8.29
CA THR A 95 -7.55 7.89 -8.36
C THR A 95 -8.10 7.86 -9.78
N ASN A 96 -8.79 6.78 -10.12
CA ASN A 96 -9.46 6.62 -11.41
C ASN A 96 -10.58 7.66 -11.67
N SER A 97 -11.00 8.42 -10.65
CA SER A 97 -12.22 9.24 -10.69
C SER A 97 -12.06 10.73 -10.35
N GLN A 98 -11.06 11.18 -9.58
CA GLN A 98 -10.82 12.60 -9.21
C GLN A 98 -9.59 12.84 -8.29
N GLU A 99 -8.85 13.93 -8.47
CA GLU A 99 -7.88 14.39 -7.45
C GLU A 99 -8.59 15.00 -6.22
N GLY A 100 -8.05 14.76 -5.03
CA GLY A 100 -8.60 15.21 -3.76
C GLY A 100 -8.05 16.57 -3.29
N LYS A 101 -8.71 17.16 -2.28
CA LYS A 101 -8.18 18.32 -1.53
C LYS A 101 -7.62 17.85 -0.19
N TRP A 102 -6.53 18.47 0.26
CA TRP A 102 -5.96 18.26 1.58
C TRP A 102 -6.97 18.55 2.68
N VAL A 103 -7.23 17.52 3.50
CA VAL A 103 -8.12 17.62 4.66
C VAL A 103 -7.44 17.01 5.89
N PRO A 104 -7.74 17.53 7.10
CA PRO A 104 -7.30 16.89 8.33
C PRO A 104 -7.83 15.46 8.44
N VAL A 105 -6.98 14.53 8.88
CA VAL A 105 -7.41 13.15 9.11
C VAL A 105 -8.22 13.10 10.42
N ARG A 106 -9.45 12.60 10.35
CA ARG A 106 -10.35 12.55 11.49
C ARG A 106 -9.84 11.56 12.56
N PRO A 107 -9.69 11.97 13.84
CA PRO A 107 -9.34 11.04 14.91
C PRO A 107 -10.40 9.93 15.08
N GLY A 108 -9.94 8.70 15.35
CA GLY A 108 -10.76 7.51 15.49
C GLY A 108 -11.31 6.96 14.16
N SER A 109 -10.97 7.57 13.02
CA SER A 109 -11.38 7.06 11.71
C SER A 109 -10.40 6.01 11.18
N MET A 110 -10.87 5.25 10.18
CA MET A 110 -10.01 4.36 9.42
C MET A 110 -8.87 5.10 8.69
N ASP A 111 -9.14 6.31 8.20
CA ASP A 111 -8.10 7.15 7.56
C ASP A 111 -6.97 7.49 8.55
N GLN A 112 -7.26 7.56 9.86
CA GLN A 112 -6.23 7.69 10.90
C GLN A 112 -5.33 6.47 10.93
N THR A 113 -5.89 5.27 10.87
CA THR A 113 -5.12 4.02 10.83
C THR A 113 -4.25 3.96 9.58
N VAL A 114 -4.80 4.31 8.41
CA VAL A 114 -4.05 4.38 7.15
C VAL A 114 -2.91 5.39 7.25
N CYS A 115 -3.17 6.59 7.78
CA CYS A 115 -2.17 7.62 8.00
C CYS A 115 -1.05 7.17 8.95
N LYS A 116 -1.40 6.48 10.04
CA LYS A 116 -0.44 5.89 11.00
C LYS A 116 0.48 4.88 10.32
N ILE A 117 -0.07 3.97 9.51
CA ILE A 117 0.70 3.00 8.72
C ILE A 117 1.67 3.72 7.79
N ALA A 118 1.18 4.69 7.00
CA ALA A 118 2.03 5.46 6.09
C ALA A 118 3.16 6.19 6.85
N CYS A 119 2.82 6.82 7.97
CA CYS A 119 3.76 7.62 8.73
C CYS A 119 4.71 6.80 9.62
N GLY A 120 4.46 5.49 9.80
CA GLY A 120 5.23 4.63 10.70
C GLY A 120 5.06 4.99 12.17
N LYS A 121 3.86 5.42 12.57
CA LYS A 121 3.52 5.80 13.95
C LYS A 121 2.56 4.76 14.54
N GLU A 122 2.99 4.03 15.57
CA GLU A 122 2.12 3.12 16.36
C GLU A 122 1.16 3.93 17.25
#